data_AF-A0A093VPJ5-F1
#
_entry.id   AF-A0A093VPJ5-F1
#
_cell.length_a   1.000
_cell.length_b   1.000
_cell.length_c   1.000
_cell.angle_alpha   90.00
_cell.angle_beta   90.00
_cell.angle_gamma   90.00
#
_symmetry.space_group_name_H-M   'P 1'
#
loop_
_entity.id
_entity.type
_entity.pdbx_description
1 polymer ?
#
loop_
_entity_poly.entity_id
_entity_poly.type
_entity_poly.pdbx_seq_one_letter_code
_entity_poly.pdbx_strand_id
1 'polypeptide(L)'
;MGGGPLFPERPRVALTREHLDNPAPTNNLYAVVDIGSGSGYPFMMHIRGGPAWSLGIASGYSDIEGLAMDLGGGSTQLTWVVSHGSVLNISPQGSISFPYGAGALSRKLEELKKGKSKKEAKQAIDKLNQEMKDNFLNAYTKLEIPDRLAHEAKENGGFRMYISGGGFRGWGYLLLYLHQTKGRNYPISIINGYRAGRDEFAKTETLKEIARTADRIFRVSDRRRQQVPAVAFLINVLAESLPHGIKEVFFCQGGVREGILFQQLQPVIRRQDPLEVATTPFRTRSAGAIGVLLLEAIPPSSPENEFSIPSTLNIHIIQAFANCMYAHAGISKELASTAALYSTSTGILGAVHGISHGDRTRLALMLQERYGGHLPPREEKARAAFQALLSVQERWWIRYIGKLGLVLGILYPTGIIDSLWPRVLLSVRWASDLGKHQNKFGIELTFTAQTTSDHMMIKELIEGAKKKIEKVGKKKNRIGGRKGWGMKVKVVVDIST
;
A
#
# COMPACT_ATOMS: atom_id res chain seq x y z
N MET A 1 0.23 12.31 70.26
CA MET A 1 -0.45 12.34 68.94
C MET A 1 0.63 12.13 67.89
N GLY A 2 0.83 10.98 67.25
CA GLY A 2 -0.12 10.04 66.67
C GLY A 2 -0.06 10.19 65.14
N GLY A 3 0.99 9.67 64.49
CA GLY A 3 1.19 9.75 63.04
C GLY A 3 1.81 8.47 62.50
N GLY A 4 0.96 7.51 62.14
CA GLY A 4 1.38 6.26 61.47
C GLY A 4 1.64 6.46 59.98
N PRO A 5 2.33 5.51 59.32
CA PRO A 5 2.62 5.58 57.88
C PRO A 5 1.38 5.35 57.02
N LEU A 6 1.30 6.12 55.92
CA LEU A 6 0.14 6.32 55.05
C LEU A 6 -0.04 5.28 53.93
N PHE A 7 0.49 4.06 54.05
CA PHE A 7 0.30 3.02 53.03
C PHE A 7 0.25 1.61 53.66
N PRO A 8 -0.71 0.75 53.27
CA PRO A 8 -0.72 -0.65 53.69
C PRO A 8 0.46 -1.41 53.07
N GLU A 9 1.08 -2.30 53.84
CA GLU A 9 2.08 -3.24 53.35
C GLU A 9 1.51 -4.06 52.18
N ARG A 10 2.25 -4.13 51.08
CA ARG A 10 1.86 -4.92 49.90
C ARG A 10 2.14 -6.41 50.16
N PRO A 11 1.24 -7.32 49.76
CA PRO A 11 1.47 -8.75 49.88
C PRO A 11 2.62 -9.17 48.97
N ARG A 12 3.65 -9.83 49.54
CA ARG A 12 4.68 -10.54 48.78
C ARG A 12 4.07 -11.82 48.21
N VAL A 13 3.75 -11.82 46.92
CA VAL A 13 3.48 -13.07 46.19
C VAL A 13 4.82 -13.61 45.70
N ALA A 14 5.32 -14.66 46.34
CA ALA A 14 6.47 -15.41 45.86
C ALA A 14 6.05 -16.24 44.63
N LEU A 15 6.68 -16.00 43.48
CA LEU A 15 6.53 -16.82 42.29
C LEU A 15 7.28 -18.14 42.50
N THR A 16 6.56 -19.26 42.58
CA THR A 16 7.15 -20.61 42.57
C THR A 16 7.54 -21.02 41.15
N ARG A 17 8.62 -21.81 41.07
CA ARG A 17 9.35 -22.22 39.85
C ARG A 17 8.55 -23.09 38.87
N GLU A 18 7.32 -23.49 39.21
CA GLU A 18 6.52 -24.49 38.46
C GLU A 18 5.99 -24.03 37.09
N HIS A 19 5.97 -22.73 36.78
CA HIS A 19 5.46 -22.22 35.49
C HIS A 19 6.48 -22.25 34.34
N LEU A 20 7.75 -22.61 34.61
CA LEU A 20 8.82 -22.63 33.61
C LEU A 20 9.04 -24.02 32.97
N ASP A 21 8.58 -25.10 33.62
CA ASP A 21 9.00 -26.46 33.30
C ASP A 21 7.96 -27.30 32.53
N ASN A 22 6.81 -26.73 32.13
CA ASN A 22 5.78 -27.48 31.38
C ASN A 22 5.11 -26.65 30.26
N PRO A 23 5.59 -26.71 29.01
CA PRO A 23 4.98 -25.99 27.90
C PRO A 23 3.80 -26.79 27.35
N ALA A 24 2.58 -26.53 27.84
CA ALA A 24 1.38 -26.91 27.10
C ALA A 24 1.37 -26.21 25.72
N PRO A 25 0.85 -26.83 24.65
CA PRO A 25 0.85 -26.27 23.31
C PRO A 25 -0.15 -25.12 23.25
N THR A 26 0.27 -23.91 23.61
CA THR A 26 -0.59 -22.73 23.63
C THR A 26 -0.01 -21.64 22.74
N ASN A 27 -0.89 -21.07 21.91
CA ASN A 27 -0.68 -19.96 20.97
C ASN A 27 -0.32 -18.62 21.65
N ASN A 28 0.42 -18.64 22.74
CA ASN A 28 0.60 -17.50 23.63
C ASN A 28 1.97 -16.86 23.40
N LEU A 29 1.96 -15.58 22.98
CA LEU A 29 3.15 -14.74 22.96
C LEU A 29 3.07 -13.82 24.18
N TYR A 30 3.94 -14.05 25.17
CA TYR A 30 4.14 -13.10 26.27
C TYR A 30 5.21 -12.10 25.82
N ALA A 31 4.83 -10.84 25.61
CA ALA A 31 5.80 -9.77 25.46
C ALA A 31 6.04 -9.15 26.84
N VAL A 32 7.19 -9.43 27.44
CA VAL A 32 7.69 -8.64 28.57
C VAL A 32 8.33 -7.39 27.98
N VAL A 33 7.67 -6.25 28.11
CA VAL A 33 8.24 -4.96 27.72
C VAL A 33 8.84 -4.33 28.98
N ASP A 34 10.17 -4.39 29.10
CA ASP A 34 10.89 -3.54 30.06
C ASP A 34 10.98 -2.15 29.44
N ILE A 35 10.00 -1.31 29.78
CA ILE A 35 10.03 0.10 29.43
C ILE A 35 10.91 0.72 30.50
N GLY A 36 12.10 1.19 30.14
CA GLY A 36 13.10 1.80 31.04
C GLY A 36 12.66 3.09 31.76
N SER A 37 11.40 3.20 32.18
CA SER A 37 10.99 3.98 33.33
C SER A 37 11.36 3.18 34.57
N GLY A 38 12.18 3.71 35.48
CA GLY A 38 12.68 3.04 36.68
C GLY A 38 11.63 2.63 37.74
N SER A 39 10.49 2.08 37.32
CA SER A 39 9.40 1.59 38.17
C SER A 39 9.41 0.07 38.33
N GLY A 40 10.21 -0.70 37.57
CA GLY A 40 10.50 -2.12 37.86
C GLY A 40 9.30 -3.07 37.83
N TYR A 41 8.16 -2.71 37.22
CA TYR A 41 7.03 -3.62 37.04
C TYR A 41 7.00 -4.17 35.61
N PRO A 42 7.19 -5.49 35.40
CA PRO A 42 6.91 -6.10 34.12
C PRO A 42 5.39 -6.03 33.87
N PHE A 43 4.97 -5.20 32.91
CA PHE A 43 3.61 -5.25 32.40
C PHE A 43 3.46 -6.51 31.54
N MET A 44 2.73 -7.50 32.06
CA MET A 44 2.39 -8.71 31.32
C MET A 44 1.04 -8.51 30.63
N MET A 45 1.05 -8.04 29.39
CA MET A 45 -0.17 -7.97 28.58
C MET A 45 -0.44 -9.35 27.98
N HIS A 46 -1.59 -9.95 28.30
CA HIS A 46 -2.03 -11.19 27.70
C HIS A 46 -2.49 -10.93 26.26
N ILE A 47 -1.59 -11.12 25.30
CA ILE A 47 -1.88 -10.97 23.87
C ILE A 47 -2.07 -12.37 23.30
N ARG A 48 -3.31 -12.73 22.93
CA ARG A 48 -3.49 -13.82 21.96
C ARG A 48 -2.77 -13.39 20.69
N GLY A 49 -1.68 -14.07 20.32
CA GLY A 49 -0.73 -13.57 19.32
C GLY A 49 -1.33 -13.41 17.91
N GLY A 50 -2.27 -14.28 17.53
CA GLY A 50 -2.85 -14.33 16.17
C GLY A 50 -3.63 -13.07 15.72
N PRO A 51 -4.54 -12.52 16.54
CA PRO A 51 -5.28 -11.31 16.18
C PRO A 51 -4.42 -10.05 16.03
N ALA A 52 -3.35 -9.89 16.81
CA ALA A 52 -2.64 -8.61 16.89
C ALA A 52 -1.83 -8.30 15.61
N TRP A 53 -0.97 -9.19 15.12
CA TRP A 53 -0.17 -8.86 13.93
C TRP A 53 -1.02 -8.78 12.66
N SER A 54 -2.10 -9.56 12.56
CA SER A 54 -3.04 -9.51 11.44
C SER A 54 -3.82 -8.19 11.42
N LEU A 55 -4.24 -7.68 12.59
CA LEU A 55 -4.74 -6.31 12.75
C LEU A 55 -3.68 -5.26 12.38
N GLY A 56 -2.41 -5.50 12.70
CA GLY A 56 -1.31 -4.63 12.31
C GLY A 56 -1.16 -4.53 10.80
N ILE A 57 -1.24 -5.66 10.09
CA ILE A 57 -1.29 -5.69 8.63
C ILE A 57 -2.53 -4.93 8.13
N ALA A 58 -3.72 -5.26 8.63
CA ALA A 58 -4.99 -4.67 8.21
C ALA A 58 -5.05 -3.14 8.43
N SER A 59 -4.40 -2.63 9.48
CA SER A 59 -4.33 -1.18 9.76
C SER A 59 -3.71 -0.36 8.62
N GLY A 60 -3.00 -1.02 7.70
CA GLY A 60 -2.37 -0.39 6.55
C GLY A 60 -3.16 -0.43 5.25
N TYR A 61 -4.42 -0.87 5.27
CA TYR A 61 -5.24 -1.05 4.07
C TYR A 61 -6.69 -0.65 4.35
N SER A 62 -7.33 0.03 3.39
CA SER A 62 -8.79 0.24 3.41
C SER A 62 -9.56 -1.00 2.96
N ASP A 63 -8.96 -1.78 2.05
CA ASP A 63 -9.47 -3.08 1.62
C ASP A 63 -8.32 -4.10 1.55
N ILE A 64 -8.53 -5.28 2.13
CA ILE A 64 -7.52 -6.35 2.20
C ILE A 64 -8.20 -7.71 2.04
N GLU A 65 -7.68 -8.55 1.15
CA GLU A 65 -8.24 -9.86 0.88
C GLU A 65 -7.17 -10.85 0.44
N GLY A 66 -6.94 -11.87 1.25
CA GLY A 66 -6.00 -12.94 0.92
C GLY A 66 -5.42 -13.61 2.15
N LEU A 67 -4.23 -14.18 1.99
CA LEU A 67 -3.51 -14.81 3.10
C LEU A 67 -2.59 -13.80 3.76
N ALA A 68 -2.48 -13.84 5.08
CA ALA A 68 -1.53 -13.05 5.84
C ALA A 68 -0.48 -13.94 6.49
N MET A 69 0.79 -13.52 6.48
CA MET A 69 1.88 -14.30 7.07
C MET A 69 2.91 -13.42 7.78
N ASP A 70 3.26 -13.74 9.02
CA ASP A 70 4.33 -13.07 9.77
C ASP A 70 5.56 -13.98 9.87
N LEU A 71 6.75 -13.44 9.58
CA LEU A 71 8.02 -14.13 9.73
C LEU A 71 8.90 -13.48 10.81
N GLY A 72 8.75 -14.00 12.02
CA GLY A 72 9.55 -13.69 13.18
C GLY A 72 10.91 -14.38 13.22
N GLY A 73 11.62 -14.24 14.34
CA GLY A 73 12.90 -14.91 14.57
C GLY A 73 12.77 -16.39 14.96
N GLY A 74 11.80 -16.71 15.80
CA GLY A 74 11.56 -18.06 16.33
C GLY A 74 10.46 -18.84 15.60
N SER A 75 9.42 -18.13 15.15
CA SER A 75 8.25 -18.73 14.49
C SER A 75 7.84 -17.98 13.23
N THR A 76 6.97 -18.61 12.45
CA THR A 76 6.18 -17.97 11.41
C THR A 76 4.70 -18.28 11.64
N GLN A 77 3.81 -17.37 11.27
CA GLN A 77 2.36 -17.52 11.48
C GLN A 77 1.61 -17.30 10.18
N LEU A 78 0.54 -18.06 9.94
CA LEU A 78 -0.30 -17.99 8.75
C LEU A 78 -1.78 -17.87 9.14
N THR A 79 -2.52 -17.01 8.44
CA THR A 79 -3.99 -16.94 8.48
C THR A 79 -4.52 -16.39 7.16
N TRP A 80 -5.85 -16.27 7.02
CA TRP A 80 -6.47 -15.45 5.99
C TRP A 80 -7.04 -14.17 6.61
N VAL A 81 -7.11 -13.11 5.81
CA VAL A 81 -7.63 -11.79 6.20
C VAL A 81 -8.56 -11.29 5.11
N VAL A 82 -9.73 -10.81 5.53
CA VAL A 82 -10.68 -10.08 4.68
C VAL A 82 -11.13 -8.86 5.45
N SER A 83 -10.83 -7.66 4.96
CA SER A 83 -11.37 -6.41 5.52
C SER A 83 -11.98 -5.59 4.41
N HIS A 84 -13.28 -5.32 4.53
CA HIS A 84 -13.97 -4.32 3.74
C HIS A 84 -14.53 -3.27 4.70
N GLY A 85 -13.98 -2.05 4.68
CA GLY A 85 -14.33 -1.03 5.66
C GLY A 85 -13.86 -1.40 7.08
N SER A 86 -14.77 -1.52 8.06
CA SER A 86 -14.39 -1.80 9.47
C SER A 86 -14.16 -3.26 9.81
N VAL A 87 -14.77 -4.16 9.05
CA VAL A 87 -14.95 -5.53 9.53
C VAL A 87 -13.78 -6.34 9.05
N LEU A 88 -12.77 -6.46 9.91
CA LEU A 88 -11.70 -7.42 9.70
C LEU A 88 -12.20 -8.80 10.12
N ASN A 89 -12.31 -9.68 9.15
CA ASN A 89 -12.50 -11.11 9.34
C ASN A 89 -11.17 -11.82 9.17
N ILE A 90 -10.90 -12.73 10.10
CA ILE A 90 -9.78 -13.68 10.03
C ILE A 90 -10.33 -15.08 10.24
N SER A 91 -9.49 -16.10 10.03
CA SER A 91 -9.87 -17.48 10.34
C SER A 91 -10.47 -17.61 11.75
N PRO A 92 -11.58 -18.33 11.93
CA PRO A 92 -12.11 -18.67 13.27
C PRO A 92 -11.07 -19.39 14.15
N GLN A 93 -10.15 -20.13 13.52
CA GLN A 93 -9.02 -20.79 14.17
C GLN A 93 -7.89 -19.80 14.56
N GLY A 94 -8.05 -18.52 14.27
CA GLY A 94 -7.07 -17.46 14.52
C GLY A 94 -5.90 -17.52 13.55
N SER A 95 -4.73 -17.92 14.03
CA SER A 95 -3.53 -18.06 13.20
C SER A 95 -2.79 -19.34 13.59
N ILE A 96 -2.28 -20.05 12.59
CA ILE A 96 -1.48 -21.25 12.80
C ILE A 96 -0.01 -20.84 12.87
N SER A 97 0.64 -21.22 13.96
CA SER A 97 2.05 -20.90 14.24
C SER A 97 2.94 -22.11 13.98
N PHE A 98 4.05 -21.89 13.28
CA PHE A 98 5.04 -22.90 12.98
C PHE A 98 6.41 -22.52 13.55
N PRO A 99 7.25 -23.49 13.95
CA PRO A 99 8.60 -23.24 14.45
C PRO A 99 9.61 -22.93 13.33
N TYR A 100 9.18 -22.20 12.29
CA TYR A 100 9.95 -21.90 11.08
C TYR A 100 10.37 -20.43 10.98
N GLY A 101 10.62 -19.78 12.14
CA GLY A 101 11.14 -18.42 12.15
C GLY A 101 12.52 -18.32 11.50
N ALA A 102 12.87 -17.15 10.95
CA ALA A 102 14.08 -16.99 10.16
C ALA A 102 15.36 -17.40 10.91
N GLY A 103 15.46 -17.13 12.22
CA GLY A 103 16.60 -17.53 13.04
C GLY A 103 16.55 -19.01 13.47
N ALA A 104 15.37 -19.50 13.84
CA ALA A 104 15.17 -20.91 14.20
C ALA A 104 15.48 -21.83 13.00
N LEU A 105 14.99 -21.49 11.82
CA LEU A 105 15.21 -22.25 10.60
C LEU A 105 16.68 -22.18 10.13
N SER A 106 17.36 -21.04 10.28
CA SER A 106 18.82 -20.95 10.06
C SER A 106 19.58 -21.97 10.90
N ARG A 107 19.33 -22.01 12.23
CA ARG A 107 19.99 -22.97 13.13
C ARG A 107 19.64 -24.42 12.78
N LYS A 108 18.36 -24.72 12.54
CA LYS A 108 17.91 -26.06 12.14
C LYS A 108 18.63 -26.53 10.86
N LEU A 109 18.75 -25.67 9.85
CA LEU A 109 19.46 -26.00 8.61
C LEU A 109 20.97 -26.21 8.80
N GLU A 110 21.61 -25.48 9.71
CA GLU A 110 23.02 -25.68 10.08
C GLU A 110 23.23 -27.01 10.82
N GLU A 111 22.38 -27.32 11.80
CA GLU A 111 22.38 -28.59 12.54
C GLU A 111 22.17 -29.79 11.63
N LEU A 112 21.29 -29.67 10.63
CA LEU A 112 21.05 -30.73 9.65
C LEU A 112 22.25 -31.00 8.72
N LYS A 113 23.23 -30.10 8.67
CA LYS A 113 24.47 -30.27 7.89
C LYS A 113 25.67 -30.66 8.75
N LYS A 114 25.70 -30.23 10.01
CA LYS A 114 26.85 -30.40 10.91
C LYS A 114 27.19 -31.89 11.08
N GLY A 115 28.45 -32.24 10.81
CA GLY A 115 28.98 -33.60 11.02
C GLY A 115 28.43 -34.68 10.07
N LYS A 116 27.68 -34.29 9.03
CA LYS A 116 27.05 -35.23 8.07
C LYS A 116 27.71 -35.16 6.70
N SER A 117 27.71 -36.29 5.98
CA SER A 117 28.09 -36.31 4.57
C SER A 117 27.12 -35.48 3.72
N LYS A 118 27.53 -35.08 2.51
CA LYS A 118 26.66 -34.34 1.58
C LYS A 118 25.33 -35.06 1.30
N LYS A 119 25.35 -36.40 1.21
CA LYS A 119 24.17 -37.22 0.94
C LYS A 119 23.22 -37.25 2.14
N GLU A 120 23.73 -37.48 3.34
CA GLU A 120 22.94 -37.50 4.57
C GLU A 120 22.34 -36.12 4.89
N ALA A 121 23.13 -35.05 4.72
CA ALA A 121 22.66 -33.69 4.90
C ALA A 121 21.54 -33.36 3.92
N LYS A 122 21.67 -33.76 2.64
CA LYS A 122 20.60 -33.59 1.64
C LYS A 122 19.34 -34.33 2.04
N GLN A 123 19.43 -35.62 2.39
CA GLN A 123 18.28 -36.42 2.82
C GLN A 123 17.58 -35.81 4.05
N ALA A 124 18.34 -35.29 5.01
CA ALA A 124 17.78 -34.67 6.20
C ALA A 124 17.07 -33.33 5.91
N ILE A 125 17.60 -32.54 4.97
CA ILE A 125 16.96 -31.32 4.47
C ILE A 125 15.70 -31.65 3.65
N ASP A 126 15.73 -32.69 2.81
CA ASP A 126 14.59 -33.14 2.03
C ASP A 126 13.45 -33.62 2.95
N LYS A 127 13.79 -34.32 4.05
CA LYS A 127 12.82 -34.69 5.09
C LYS A 127 12.18 -33.47 5.76
N LEU A 128 12.98 -32.45 6.10
CA LEU A 128 12.47 -31.18 6.64
C LEU A 128 11.58 -30.47 5.62
N ASN A 129 11.96 -30.47 4.35
CA ASN A 129 11.18 -29.87 3.27
C ASN A 129 9.78 -30.51 3.21
N GLN A 130 9.72 -31.85 3.22
CA GLN A 130 8.45 -32.57 3.21
C GLN A 130 7.62 -32.31 4.47
N GLU A 131 8.24 -32.36 5.66
CA GLU A 131 7.57 -32.02 6.94
C GLU A 131 6.92 -30.63 6.89
N MET A 132 7.65 -29.63 6.38
CA MET A 132 7.13 -28.27 6.27
C MET A 132 5.99 -28.17 5.24
N LYS A 133 6.09 -28.87 4.10
CA LYS A 133 5.02 -28.92 3.09
C LYS A 133 3.73 -29.49 3.67
N ASP A 134 3.83 -30.62 4.37
CA ASP A 134 2.68 -31.28 5.00
C ASP A 134 2.05 -30.36 6.05
N ASN A 135 2.87 -29.63 6.82
CA ASN A 135 2.38 -28.67 7.80
C ASN A 135 1.66 -27.47 7.18
N PHE A 136 2.17 -26.90 6.08
CA PHE A 136 1.48 -25.82 5.38
C PHE A 136 0.18 -26.29 4.72
N LEU A 137 0.17 -27.49 4.13
CA LEU A 137 -1.04 -28.07 3.55
C LEU A 137 -2.10 -28.35 4.62
N ASN A 138 -1.71 -28.90 5.76
CA ASN A 138 -2.60 -29.10 6.90
C ASN A 138 -3.15 -27.76 7.42
N ALA A 139 -2.30 -26.73 7.48
CA ALA A 139 -2.72 -25.40 7.87
C ALA A 139 -3.72 -24.77 6.89
N TYR A 140 -3.54 -24.96 5.59
CA TYR A 140 -4.51 -24.54 4.58
C TYR A 140 -5.90 -25.11 4.86
N THR A 141 -5.98 -26.43 5.13
CA THR A 141 -7.24 -27.09 5.47
C THR A 141 -7.82 -26.60 6.79
N LYS A 142 -7.00 -26.49 7.83
CA LYS A 142 -7.44 -26.06 9.17
C LYS A 142 -7.87 -24.61 9.24
N LEU A 143 -7.30 -23.72 8.43
CA LEU A 143 -7.66 -22.30 8.48
C LEU A 143 -9.07 -22.02 7.95
N GLU A 144 -9.76 -23.01 7.37
CA GLU A 144 -11.12 -22.84 6.83
C GLU A 144 -11.17 -21.64 5.88
N ILE A 145 -10.28 -21.65 4.88
CA ILE A 145 -10.18 -20.55 3.90
C ILE A 145 -11.52 -20.45 3.15
N PRO A 146 -12.16 -19.27 3.12
CA PRO A 146 -13.44 -19.09 2.43
C PRO A 146 -13.37 -19.50 0.96
N ASP A 147 -14.41 -20.19 0.47
CA ASP A 147 -14.50 -20.67 -0.91
C ASP A 147 -14.30 -19.53 -1.93
N ARG A 148 -14.79 -18.33 -1.61
CA ARG A 148 -14.56 -17.14 -2.46
C ARG A 148 -13.07 -16.83 -2.65
N LEU A 149 -12.28 -16.85 -1.57
CA LEU A 149 -10.83 -16.60 -1.66
C LEU A 149 -10.11 -17.71 -2.43
N ALA A 150 -10.50 -18.97 -2.22
CA ALA A 150 -9.95 -20.09 -2.95
C ALA A 150 -10.30 -20.04 -4.45
N HIS A 151 -11.54 -19.69 -4.79
CA HIS A 151 -12.00 -19.50 -6.16
C HIS A 151 -11.24 -18.36 -6.85
N GLU A 152 -11.14 -17.20 -6.20
CA GLU A 152 -10.36 -16.07 -6.71
C GLU A 152 -8.90 -16.45 -6.94
N ALA A 153 -8.29 -17.17 -6.00
CA ALA A 153 -6.91 -17.64 -6.16
C ALA A 153 -6.79 -18.58 -7.36
N LYS A 154 -7.74 -19.51 -7.55
CA LYS A 154 -7.75 -20.41 -8.71
C LYS A 154 -7.87 -19.66 -10.04
N GLU A 155 -8.79 -18.70 -10.14
CA GLU A 155 -9.02 -17.93 -11.37
C GLU A 155 -7.87 -16.97 -11.70
N ASN A 156 -7.24 -16.41 -10.67
CA ASN A 156 -6.22 -15.37 -10.82
C ASN A 156 -4.78 -15.89 -10.74
N GLY A 157 -4.58 -17.22 -10.73
CA GLY A 157 -3.25 -17.84 -10.71
C GLY A 157 -2.51 -17.78 -9.38
N GLY A 158 -3.24 -17.65 -8.27
CA GLY A 158 -2.75 -17.81 -6.89
C GLY A 158 -3.29 -16.78 -5.90
N PHE A 159 -2.96 -16.98 -4.63
CA PHE A 159 -3.34 -16.09 -3.55
C PHE A 159 -2.57 -14.76 -3.58
N ARG A 160 -3.26 -13.68 -3.22
CA ARG A 160 -2.63 -12.45 -2.73
C ARG A 160 -2.12 -12.73 -1.30
N MET A 161 -0.86 -12.45 -1.03
CA MET A 161 -0.28 -12.64 0.30
C MET A 161 0.18 -11.31 0.92
N TYR A 162 -0.19 -11.08 2.17
CA TYR A 162 0.21 -9.92 2.96
C TYR A 162 1.22 -10.36 4.01
N ILE A 163 2.47 -9.96 3.83
CA ILE A 163 3.59 -10.50 4.59
C ILE A 163 4.22 -9.44 5.50
N SER A 164 4.50 -9.82 6.75
CA SER A 164 5.15 -8.96 7.76
C SER A 164 6.30 -9.68 8.46
N GLY A 165 6.95 -9.00 9.39
CA GLY A 165 8.03 -9.59 10.19
C GLY A 165 9.43 -9.37 9.62
N GLY A 166 10.42 -9.53 10.49
CA GLY A 166 11.81 -9.14 10.21
C GLY A 166 12.47 -9.96 9.09
N GLY A 167 12.08 -11.23 8.92
CA GLY A 167 12.58 -12.07 7.82
C GLY A 167 12.10 -11.57 6.47
N PHE A 168 10.79 -11.38 6.31
CA PHE A 168 10.20 -10.88 5.06
C PHE A 168 10.60 -9.44 4.75
N ARG A 169 10.75 -8.56 5.75
CA ARG A 169 11.28 -7.20 5.50
C ARG A 169 12.69 -7.23 4.91
N GLY A 170 13.57 -8.10 5.42
CA GLY A 170 14.91 -8.28 4.86
C GLY A 170 14.87 -8.78 3.41
N TRP A 171 13.98 -9.75 3.14
CA TRP A 171 13.74 -10.26 1.79
C TRP A 171 13.23 -9.18 0.83
N GLY A 172 12.29 -8.35 1.26
CA GLY A 172 11.76 -7.27 0.44
C GLY A 172 12.78 -6.18 0.14
N TYR A 173 13.67 -5.83 1.08
CA TYR A 173 14.77 -4.90 0.80
C TYR A 173 15.81 -5.48 -0.18
N LEU A 174 16.03 -6.81 -0.18
CA LEU A 174 16.84 -7.47 -1.21
C LEU A 174 16.20 -7.35 -2.60
N LEU A 175 14.87 -7.54 -2.70
CA LEU A 175 14.13 -7.34 -3.94
C LEU A 175 14.16 -5.89 -4.42
N LEU A 176 13.97 -4.93 -3.51
CA LEU A 176 14.09 -3.51 -3.83
C LEU A 176 15.49 -3.19 -4.36
N TYR A 177 16.54 -3.67 -3.69
CA TYR A 177 17.92 -3.51 -4.13
C TYR A 177 18.13 -4.08 -5.54
N LEU A 178 17.63 -5.29 -5.81
CA LEU A 178 17.68 -5.89 -7.15
C LEU A 178 16.97 -5.02 -8.20
N HIS A 179 15.76 -4.53 -7.90
CA HIS A 179 14.98 -3.71 -8.82
C HIS A 179 15.58 -2.32 -9.06
N GLN A 180 16.30 -1.77 -8.07
CA GLN A 180 16.97 -0.49 -8.17
C GLN A 180 18.32 -0.58 -8.89
N THR A 181 19.04 -1.70 -8.76
CA THR A 181 20.38 -1.86 -9.34
C THR A 181 20.42 -2.58 -10.68
N LYS A 182 19.48 -3.49 -10.96
CA LYS A 182 19.56 -4.40 -12.12
C LYS A 182 18.32 -4.50 -13.01
N GLY A 183 17.30 -3.65 -12.87
CA GLY A 183 16.11 -3.87 -13.70
C GLY A 183 15.13 -2.73 -13.95
N ARG A 184 14.78 -1.89 -12.96
CA ARG A 184 13.58 -1.05 -13.07
C ARG A 184 13.70 0.38 -12.55
N ASN A 185 14.82 0.76 -11.94
CA ASN A 185 14.98 2.06 -11.26
C ASN A 185 13.84 2.34 -10.27
N TYR A 186 13.47 1.33 -9.47
CA TYR A 186 12.28 1.39 -8.61
C TYR A 186 12.28 2.65 -7.70
N PRO A 187 11.24 3.50 -7.74
CA PRO A 187 11.34 4.89 -7.26
C PRO A 187 11.11 5.08 -5.75
N ILE A 188 10.59 4.06 -5.06
CA ILE A 188 10.19 4.15 -3.65
C ILE A 188 11.03 3.15 -2.83
N SER A 189 11.79 3.67 -1.87
CA SER A 189 12.79 2.90 -1.10
C SER A 189 12.34 2.52 0.31
N ILE A 190 11.04 2.56 0.59
CA ILE A 190 10.46 2.05 1.83
C ILE A 190 9.86 0.67 1.58
N ILE A 191 9.82 -0.17 2.62
CA ILE A 191 9.28 -1.53 2.49
C ILE A 191 7.75 -1.56 2.54
N ASN A 192 7.14 -0.63 3.26
CA ASN A 192 5.70 -0.62 3.47
C ASN A 192 4.95 -0.34 2.17
N GLY A 193 4.07 -1.25 1.78
CA GLY A 193 3.28 -1.11 0.57
C GLY A 193 4.04 -1.50 -0.70
N TYR A 194 5.25 -2.03 -0.56
CA TYR A 194 5.98 -2.66 -1.65
C TYR A 194 5.26 -3.95 -2.08
N ARG A 195 5.21 -4.19 -3.39
CA ARG A 195 4.55 -5.34 -3.99
C ARG A 195 5.51 -6.04 -4.94
N ALA A 196 5.53 -7.37 -4.89
CA ALA A 196 6.30 -8.20 -5.82
C ALA A 196 5.43 -9.32 -6.36
N GLY A 197 5.54 -9.62 -7.66
CA GLY A 197 4.86 -10.75 -8.27
C GLY A 197 5.49 -12.09 -7.83
N ARG A 198 4.78 -13.20 -8.04
CA ARG A 198 5.25 -14.56 -7.77
C ARG A 198 6.69 -14.80 -8.23
N ASP A 199 6.96 -14.55 -9.51
CA ASP A 199 8.25 -14.84 -10.13
C ASP A 199 9.38 -14.02 -9.53
N GLU A 200 9.08 -12.84 -9.02
CA GLU A 200 10.07 -11.99 -8.36
C GLU A 200 10.31 -12.48 -6.93
N PHE A 201 9.23 -12.75 -6.20
CA PHE A 201 9.29 -13.24 -4.84
C PHE A 201 10.02 -14.59 -4.73
N ALA A 202 9.85 -15.45 -5.74
CA ALA A 202 10.45 -16.78 -5.84
C ALA A 202 11.85 -16.81 -6.49
N LYS A 203 12.50 -15.66 -6.78
CA LYS A 203 13.91 -15.58 -7.25
C LYS A 203 14.93 -15.89 -6.14
N THR A 204 14.74 -17.01 -5.46
CA THR A 204 15.47 -17.35 -4.24
C THR A 204 16.97 -17.50 -4.48
N GLU A 205 17.39 -18.14 -5.58
CA GLU A 205 18.80 -18.26 -5.95
C GLU A 205 19.46 -16.90 -6.22
N THR A 206 18.80 -16.02 -6.96
CA THR A 206 19.32 -14.68 -7.27
C THR A 206 19.50 -13.85 -5.99
N LEU A 207 18.53 -13.90 -5.06
CA LEU A 207 18.63 -13.13 -3.83
C LEU A 207 19.66 -13.70 -2.85
N LYS A 208 19.85 -15.04 -2.82
CA LYS A 208 20.97 -15.65 -2.08
C LYS A 208 22.31 -15.16 -2.62
N GLU A 209 22.47 -15.08 -3.94
CA GLU A 209 23.70 -14.59 -4.55
C GLU A 209 23.93 -13.11 -4.24
N ILE A 210 22.90 -12.27 -4.32
CA ILE A 210 22.99 -10.85 -3.92
C ILE A 210 23.39 -10.73 -2.45
N ALA A 211 22.77 -11.50 -1.57
CA ALA A 211 23.11 -11.49 -0.14
C ALA A 211 24.56 -11.90 0.10
N ARG A 212 25.15 -12.76 -0.73
CA ARG A 212 26.55 -13.19 -0.62
C ARG A 212 27.54 -12.17 -1.21
N THR A 213 27.19 -11.53 -2.33
CA THR A 213 28.14 -10.77 -3.16
C THR A 213 28.03 -9.27 -3.03
N ALA A 214 26.87 -8.72 -2.68
CA ALA A 214 26.72 -7.29 -2.53
C ALA A 214 27.48 -6.81 -1.29
N ASP A 215 28.32 -5.79 -1.44
CA ASP A 215 29.04 -5.15 -0.33
C ASP A 215 28.04 -4.66 0.73
N ARG A 216 27.14 -3.75 0.33
CA ARG A 216 26.09 -3.20 1.20
C ARG A 216 24.73 -3.26 0.52
N ILE A 217 23.73 -3.65 1.29
CA ILE A 217 22.33 -3.65 0.87
C ILE A 217 21.58 -2.73 1.83
N PHE A 218 20.88 -1.74 1.27
CA PHE A 218 20.14 -0.75 2.04
C PHE A 218 19.17 -1.43 3.02
N ARG A 219 19.20 -1.03 4.30
CA ARG A 219 18.34 -1.54 5.39
C ARG A 219 18.45 -3.05 5.67
N VAL A 220 19.47 -3.74 5.15
CA VAL A 220 19.73 -5.16 5.45
C VAL A 220 21.04 -5.30 6.23
N SER A 221 20.94 -5.57 7.54
CA SER A 221 22.09 -5.88 8.41
C SER A 221 22.72 -7.24 8.09
N ASP A 222 23.96 -7.47 8.48
CA ASP A 222 24.66 -8.76 8.32
C ASP A 222 23.89 -9.93 8.94
N ARG A 223 23.31 -9.72 10.14
CA ARG A 223 22.44 -10.72 10.77
C ARG A 223 21.26 -11.13 9.89
N ARG A 224 20.65 -10.20 9.15
CA ARG A 224 19.54 -10.49 8.22
C ARG A 224 20.06 -11.15 6.96
N ARG A 225 21.22 -10.72 6.46
CA ARG A 225 21.91 -11.29 5.30
C ARG A 225 22.24 -12.78 5.52
N GLN A 226 22.71 -13.15 6.71
CA GLN A 226 22.98 -14.55 7.10
C GLN A 226 21.72 -15.42 7.11
N GLN A 227 20.53 -14.85 7.30
CA GLN A 227 19.27 -15.58 7.35
C GLN A 227 18.61 -15.79 5.98
N VAL A 228 19.14 -15.17 4.92
CA VAL A 228 18.58 -15.24 3.56
C VAL A 228 18.43 -16.68 3.06
N PRO A 229 19.38 -17.62 3.27
CA PRO A 229 19.19 -19.00 2.85
C PRO A 229 18.01 -19.71 3.55
N ALA A 230 17.75 -19.39 4.82
CA ALA A 230 16.61 -19.95 5.55
C ALA A 230 15.28 -19.37 5.05
N VAL A 231 15.23 -18.05 4.82
CA VAL A 231 14.04 -17.40 4.24
C VAL A 231 13.77 -17.91 2.82
N ALA A 232 14.81 -18.11 2.01
CA ALA A 232 14.71 -18.73 0.69
C ALA A 232 14.12 -20.15 0.76
N PHE A 233 14.58 -20.97 1.70
CA PHE A 233 14.05 -22.32 1.90
C PHE A 233 12.56 -22.29 2.27
N LEU A 234 12.17 -21.40 3.20
CA LEU A 234 10.78 -21.21 3.58
C LEU A 234 9.90 -20.79 2.39
N ILE A 235 10.37 -19.83 1.57
CA ILE A 235 9.62 -19.33 0.40
C ILE A 235 9.42 -20.43 -0.65
N ASN A 236 10.45 -21.23 -0.94
CA ASN A 236 10.33 -22.34 -1.88
C ASN A 236 9.31 -23.36 -1.38
N VAL A 237 9.41 -23.76 -0.11
CA VAL A 237 8.44 -24.68 0.51
C VAL A 237 7.02 -24.12 0.44
N LEU A 238 6.83 -22.85 0.80
CA LEU A 238 5.52 -22.20 0.77
C LEU A 238 4.93 -22.17 -0.65
N ALA A 239 5.74 -21.79 -1.64
CA ALA A 239 5.31 -21.73 -3.04
C ALA A 239 4.94 -23.10 -3.62
N GLU A 240 5.54 -24.18 -3.11
CA GLU A 240 5.27 -25.57 -3.52
C GLU A 240 4.12 -26.23 -2.74
N SER A 241 3.79 -25.76 -1.53
CA SER A 241 2.80 -26.39 -0.64
C SER A 241 1.44 -25.71 -0.65
N LEU A 242 1.37 -24.41 -0.95
CA LEU A 242 0.12 -23.68 -0.90
C LEU A 242 -0.77 -24.02 -2.12
N PRO A 243 -1.98 -24.57 -1.93
CA PRO A 243 -2.94 -24.78 -3.01
C PRO A 243 -3.16 -23.49 -3.82
N HIS A 244 -3.35 -23.63 -5.14
CA HIS A 244 -3.45 -22.51 -6.10
C HIS A 244 -2.19 -21.62 -6.24
N GLY A 245 -1.21 -21.74 -5.34
CA GLY A 245 0.04 -20.99 -5.37
C GLY A 245 -0.09 -19.54 -4.92
N ILE A 246 0.95 -18.75 -5.20
CA ILE A 246 1.06 -17.33 -4.84
C ILE A 246 0.98 -16.52 -6.13
N LYS A 247 0.11 -15.52 -6.19
CA LYS A 247 0.03 -14.56 -7.30
C LYS A 247 1.01 -13.40 -7.10
N GLU A 248 0.92 -12.79 -5.93
CA GLU A 248 1.72 -11.63 -5.56
C GLU A 248 1.80 -11.49 -4.03
N VAL A 249 2.84 -10.80 -3.58
CA VAL A 249 3.08 -10.52 -2.17
C VAL A 249 3.10 -9.01 -1.91
N PHE A 250 2.50 -8.61 -0.81
CA PHE A 250 2.46 -7.24 -0.29
C PHE A 250 3.27 -7.18 1.00
N PHE A 251 4.36 -6.42 0.99
CA PHE A 251 5.19 -6.23 2.16
C PHE A 251 4.57 -5.19 3.08
N CYS A 252 4.15 -5.66 4.24
CA CYS A 252 3.46 -4.89 5.26
C CYS A 252 4.45 -4.52 6.36
N GLN A 253 4.46 -3.25 6.78
CA GLN A 253 5.26 -2.85 7.94
C GLN A 253 4.55 -3.14 9.25
N GLY A 254 3.22 -3.06 9.27
CA GLY A 254 2.41 -3.31 10.46
C GLY A 254 2.61 -4.73 10.98
N GLY A 255 2.80 -4.83 12.30
CA GLY A 255 2.89 -6.10 13.01
C GLY A 255 2.18 -5.99 14.35
N VAL A 256 2.66 -6.74 15.35
CA VAL A 256 1.99 -6.83 16.66
C VAL A 256 1.76 -5.46 17.31
N ARG A 257 2.74 -4.56 17.27
CA ARG A 257 2.65 -3.24 17.92
C ARG A 257 1.56 -2.36 17.30
N GLU A 258 1.59 -2.25 15.97
CA GLU A 258 0.61 -1.48 15.22
C GLU A 258 -0.79 -2.07 15.39
N GLY A 259 -0.90 -3.40 15.46
CA GLY A 259 -2.17 -4.08 15.70
C GLY A 259 -2.78 -3.86 17.08
N ILE A 260 -1.96 -3.82 18.14
CA ILE A 260 -2.43 -3.46 19.48
C ILE A 260 -2.98 -2.03 19.49
N LEU A 261 -2.26 -1.09 18.88
CA LEU A 261 -2.72 0.30 18.76
C LEU A 261 -4.00 0.39 17.93
N PHE A 262 -4.07 -0.33 16.80
CA PHE A 262 -5.25 -0.36 15.95
C PHE A 262 -6.47 -0.95 16.67
N GLN A 263 -6.27 -1.97 17.51
CA GLN A 263 -7.31 -2.55 18.35
C GLN A 263 -7.86 -1.58 19.41
N GLN A 264 -7.09 -0.57 19.81
CA GLN A 264 -7.52 0.46 20.75
C GLN A 264 -8.31 1.59 20.08
N LEU A 265 -8.20 1.76 18.76
CA LEU A 265 -8.96 2.78 18.03
C LEU A 265 -10.45 2.47 18.04
N GLN A 266 -11.29 3.51 18.05
CA GLN A 266 -12.73 3.33 17.91
C GLN A 266 -13.08 2.74 16.52
N PRO A 267 -14.13 1.91 16.39
CA PRO A 267 -14.52 1.32 15.11
C PRO A 267 -14.71 2.34 13.98
N VAL A 268 -15.23 3.54 14.29
CA VAL A 268 -15.40 4.62 13.30
C VAL A 268 -14.06 5.12 12.73
N ILE A 269 -13.02 5.17 13.55
CA ILE A 269 -11.66 5.57 13.11
C ILE A 269 -11.05 4.45 12.27
N ARG A 270 -11.23 3.18 12.66
CA ARG A 270 -10.74 2.03 11.90
C ARG A 270 -11.35 1.92 10.49
N ARG A 271 -12.52 2.52 10.25
CA ARG A 271 -13.18 2.55 8.93
C ARG A 271 -12.59 3.58 7.97
N GLN A 272 -11.80 4.53 8.47
CA GLN A 272 -11.30 5.61 7.65
C GLN A 272 -10.20 5.10 6.72
N ASP A 273 -10.17 5.59 5.49
CA ASP A 273 -9.10 5.25 4.55
C ASP A 273 -7.77 5.87 5.00
N PRO A 274 -6.70 5.09 5.15
CA PRO A 274 -5.44 5.57 5.72
C PRO A 274 -4.79 6.68 4.89
N LEU A 275 -4.98 6.69 3.56
CA LEU A 275 -4.45 7.74 2.71
C LEU A 275 -5.26 9.04 2.87
N GLU A 276 -6.57 8.94 2.96
CA GLU A 276 -7.44 10.10 3.20
C GLU A 276 -7.13 10.75 4.55
N VAL A 277 -6.98 9.94 5.61
CA VAL A 277 -6.55 10.41 6.94
C VAL A 277 -5.19 11.08 6.87
N ALA A 278 -4.22 10.45 6.22
CA ALA A 278 -2.86 10.97 6.12
C ALA A 278 -2.75 12.30 5.36
N THR A 279 -3.69 12.56 4.44
CA THR A 279 -3.72 13.80 3.66
C THR A 279 -4.53 14.92 4.32
N THR A 280 -5.33 14.59 5.34
CA THR A 280 -6.17 15.57 6.06
C THR A 280 -5.42 16.79 6.59
N PRO A 281 -4.19 16.69 7.14
CA PRO A 281 -3.44 17.86 7.60
C PRO A 281 -3.12 18.91 6.51
N PHE A 282 -3.19 18.53 5.23
CA PHE A 282 -2.86 19.41 4.10
C PHE A 282 -4.10 20.04 3.46
N ARG A 283 -5.31 19.66 3.91
CA ARG A 283 -6.57 20.07 3.29
C ARG A 283 -6.84 21.57 3.43
N THR A 284 -7.35 22.19 2.38
CA THR A 284 -7.96 23.52 2.45
C THR A 284 -9.39 23.43 2.97
N ARG A 285 -10.00 24.59 3.28
CA ARG A 285 -11.39 24.68 3.77
C ARG A 285 -12.40 23.95 2.88
N SER A 286 -12.21 24.00 1.55
CA SER A 286 -13.16 23.44 0.59
C SER A 286 -12.68 22.13 -0.07
N ALA A 287 -11.73 21.42 0.55
CA ALA A 287 -11.20 20.16 -0.01
C ALA A 287 -12.28 19.12 -0.32
N GLY A 288 -13.34 19.01 0.50
CA GLY A 288 -14.47 18.12 0.22
C GLY A 288 -15.26 18.55 -1.02
N ALA A 289 -15.62 19.84 -1.14
CA ALA A 289 -16.32 20.37 -2.31
C ALA A 289 -15.49 20.24 -3.60
N ILE A 290 -14.17 20.42 -3.50
CA ILE A 290 -13.24 20.16 -4.61
C ILE A 290 -13.24 18.68 -4.99
N GLY A 291 -13.27 17.77 -4.01
CA GLY A 291 -13.42 16.33 -4.23
C GLY A 291 -14.67 16.00 -5.03
N VAL A 292 -15.81 16.62 -4.68
CA VAL A 292 -17.08 16.49 -5.42
C VAL A 292 -16.92 16.95 -6.88
N LEU A 293 -16.37 18.15 -7.11
CA LEU A 293 -16.12 18.63 -8.49
C LEU A 293 -15.24 17.67 -9.29
N LEU A 294 -14.19 17.11 -8.68
CA LEU A 294 -13.32 16.13 -9.35
C LEU A 294 -14.08 14.85 -9.71
N LEU A 295 -14.99 14.38 -8.86
CA LEU A 295 -15.82 13.20 -9.11
C LEU A 295 -16.88 13.46 -10.19
N GLU A 296 -17.52 14.63 -10.18
CA GLU A 296 -18.49 15.05 -11.21
C GLU A 296 -17.89 15.14 -12.61
N ALA A 297 -16.57 15.29 -12.70
CA ALA A 297 -15.83 15.30 -13.96
C ALA A 297 -15.40 13.91 -14.45
N ILE A 298 -15.79 12.84 -13.74
CA ILE A 298 -15.53 11.45 -14.10
C ILE A 298 -16.87 10.81 -14.53
N PRO A 299 -17.00 10.35 -15.79
CA PRO A 299 -18.22 9.68 -16.24
C PRO A 299 -18.52 8.41 -15.44
N PRO A 300 -19.80 7.99 -15.38
CA PRO A 300 -20.17 6.72 -14.77
C PRO A 300 -19.35 5.55 -15.32
N SER A 301 -18.84 4.72 -14.41
CA SER A 301 -18.09 3.52 -14.75
C SER A 301 -19.02 2.40 -15.18
N SER A 302 -18.65 1.68 -16.24
CA SER A 302 -19.29 0.44 -16.66
C SER A 302 -18.23 -0.66 -16.85
N PRO A 303 -18.46 -1.90 -16.36
CA PRO A 303 -17.56 -3.04 -16.59
C PRO A 303 -17.31 -3.34 -18.08
N GLU A 304 -18.28 -3.03 -18.95
CA GLU A 304 -18.19 -3.27 -20.39
C GLU A 304 -17.34 -2.21 -21.12
N ASN A 305 -17.08 -1.08 -20.46
CA ASN A 305 -16.31 0.01 -21.04
C ASN A 305 -14.86 -0.04 -20.56
N GLU A 306 -13.96 -0.49 -21.43
CA GLU A 306 -12.51 -0.56 -21.17
C GLU A 306 -11.87 0.81 -20.86
N PHE A 307 -12.58 1.90 -21.15
CA PHE A 307 -12.16 3.28 -20.89
C PHE A 307 -12.63 3.82 -19.54
N SER A 308 -13.47 3.08 -18.81
CA SER A 308 -13.88 3.43 -17.45
C SER A 308 -12.69 3.67 -16.54
N ILE A 309 -12.90 4.48 -15.50
CA ILE A 309 -11.86 4.72 -14.50
C ILE A 309 -11.54 3.40 -13.76
N PRO A 310 -10.26 3.03 -13.61
CA PRO A 310 -9.89 1.85 -12.83
C PRO A 310 -10.38 1.95 -11.38
N SER A 311 -10.82 0.83 -10.79
CA SER A 311 -11.28 0.77 -9.38
C SER A 311 -10.21 1.20 -8.37
N THR A 312 -8.95 1.14 -8.75
CA THR A 312 -7.81 1.66 -7.97
C THR A 312 -7.78 3.18 -7.87
N LEU A 313 -8.50 3.89 -8.74
CA LEU A 313 -8.74 5.33 -8.65
C LEU A 313 -10.12 5.61 -8.02
N ASN A 314 -10.36 5.05 -6.84
CA ASN A 314 -11.58 5.20 -6.06
C ASN A 314 -11.78 6.59 -5.43
N ILE A 315 -12.90 6.77 -4.73
CA ILE A 315 -13.25 8.03 -4.06
C ILE A 315 -12.18 8.53 -3.07
N HIS A 316 -11.52 7.63 -2.34
CA HIS A 316 -10.52 8.00 -1.34
C HIS A 316 -9.24 8.58 -1.96
N ILE A 317 -8.79 8.04 -3.11
CA ILE A 317 -7.63 8.63 -3.81
C ILE A 317 -7.96 10.02 -4.39
N ILE A 318 -9.22 10.26 -4.79
CA ILE A 318 -9.68 11.54 -5.31
C ILE A 318 -9.77 12.55 -4.15
N GLN A 319 -10.32 12.15 -3.01
CA GLN A 319 -10.36 12.97 -1.81
C GLN A 319 -8.95 13.28 -1.28
N ALA A 320 -8.05 12.30 -1.29
CA ALA A 320 -6.64 12.51 -0.92
C ALA A 320 -5.93 13.49 -1.85
N PHE A 321 -6.21 13.43 -3.16
CA PHE A 321 -5.73 14.42 -4.11
C PHE A 321 -6.30 15.82 -3.83
N ALA A 322 -7.61 15.93 -3.57
CA ALA A 322 -8.26 17.19 -3.23
C ALA A 322 -7.68 17.81 -1.94
N ASN A 323 -7.42 16.98 -0.92
CA ASN A 323 -6.74 17.40 0.32
C ASN A 323 -5.36 17.99 0.03
N CYS A 324 -4.56 17.36 -0.83
CA CYS A 324 -3.15 17.75 -1.04
C CYS A 324 -2.91 18.71 -2.22
N MET A 325 -3.89 19.04 -3.05
CA MET A 325 -3.65 19.74 -4.32
C MET A 325 -3.04 21.14 -4.16
N TYR A 326 -3.13 21.76 -2.98
CA TYR A 326 -2.52 23.05 -2.64
C TYR A 326 -1.24 22.95 -1.79
N ALA A 327 -0.82 21.75 -1.40
CA ALA A 327 0.31 21.55 -0.47
C ALA A 327 1.67 22.09 -0.99
N HIS A 328 1.81 22.29 -2.31
CA HIS A 328 3.02 22.82 -2.93
C HIS A 328 2.78 24.19 -3.59
N ALA A 329 1.66 24.87 -3.28
CA ALA A 329 1.31 26.16 -3.90
C ALA A 329 2.27 27.30 -3.54
N GLY A 330 2.92 27.23 -2.37
CA GLY A 330 3.95 28.18 -1.95
C GLY A 330 5.34 27.93 -2.56
N ILE A 331 5.52 26.85 -3.33
CA ILE A 331 6.79 26.53 -3.99
C ILE A 331 6.83 27.23 -5.36
N SER A 332 8.01 27.67 -5.79
CA SER A 332 8.18 28.25 -7.12
C SER A 332 7.67 27.30 -8.21
N LYS A 333 7.09 27.87 -9.28
CA LYS A 333 6.47 27.09 -10.36
C LYS A 333 7.43 26.08 -11.01
N GLU A 334 8.73 26.38 -11.02
CA GLU A 334 9.79 25.55 -11.56
C GLU A 334 10.05 24.29 -10.72
N LEU A 335 9.78 24.36 -9.41
CA LEU A 335 10.07 23.29 -8.46
C LEU A 335 8.81 22.55 -7.98
N ALA A 336 7.64 23.18 -8.00
CA ALA A 336 6.41 22.62 -7.43
C ALA A 336 6.03 21.25 -8.03
N SER A 337 6.22 21.08 -9.35
CA SER A 337 5.98 19.81 -10.05
C SER A 337 6.95 18.70 -9.61
N THR A 338 8.23 19.02 -9.42
CA THR A 338 9.24 18.08 -8.88
C THR A 338 8.97 17.76 -7.41
N ALA A 339 8.69 18.77 -6.59
CA ALA A 339 8.36 18.56 -5.17
C ALA A 339 7.12 17.67 -5.01
N ALA A 340 6.09 17.90 -5.84
CA ALA A 340 4.89 17.08 -5.88
C ALA A 340 5.18 15.61 -6.28
N LEU A 341 6.07 15.36 -7.24
CA LEU A 341 6.47 14.01 -7.64
C LEU A 341 7.10 13.22 -6.47
N TYR A 342 7.88 13.88 -5.63
CA TYR A 342 8.54 13.24 -4.48
C TYR A 342 7.74 13.31 -3.18
N SER A 343 6.60 14.01 -3.17
CA SER A 343 5.79 14.27 -1.97
C SER A 343 5.39 13.02 -1.20
N THR A 344 5.17 11.90 -1.91
CA THR A 344 4.71 10.64 -1.32
C THR A 344 5.82 9.62 -1.08
N SER A 345 7.06 9.88 -1.51
CA SER A 345 8.19 8.97 -1.30
C SER A 345 9.13 9.52 -0.22
N THR A 346 9.65 10.72 -0.43
CA THR A 346 10.62 11.37 0.47
C THR A 346 10.14 12.72 1.01
N GLY A 347 9.02 13.25 0.51
CA GLY A 347 8.44 14.52 0.93
C GLY A 347 7.42 14.40 2.06
N ILE A 348 6.41 15.27 2.02
CA ILE A 348 5.43 15.52 3.09
C ILE A 348 4.64 14.27 3.57
N LEU A 349 4.52 13.23 2.75
CA LEU A 349 3.86 11.96 3.10
C LEU A 349 4.85 10.79 3.24
N GLY A 350 6.15 11.06 3.30
CA GLY A 350 7.20 10.04 3.43
C GLY A 350 7.09 9.21 4.72
N ALA A 351 6.65 9.83 5.83
CA ALA A 351 6.48 9.18 7.13
C ALA A 351 5.15 8.42 7.28
N VAL A 352 4.25 8.52 6.31
CA VAL A 352 2.92 7.93 6.43
C VAL A 352 3.00 6.40 6.34
N HIS A 353 2.26 5.71 7.21
CA HIS A 353 2.15 4.27 7.24
C HIS A 353 0.90 3.82 6.49
N GLY A 354 0.84 2.56 6.05
CA GLY A 354 -0.40 2.01 5.52
C GLY A 354 -0.83 2.55 4.16
N ILE A 355 0.12 2.83 3.28
CA ILE A 355 -0.17 3.23 1.89
C ILE A 355 0.66 2.37 0.95
N SER A 356 0.00 1.78 -0.05
CA SER A 356 0.64 1.03 -1.11
C SER A 356 1.57 1.91 -1.96
N HIS A 357 2.61 1.33 -2.56
CA HIS A 357 3.42 2.06 -3.52
C HIS A 357 2.62 2.52 -4.74
N GLY A 358 1.54 1.80 -5.09
CA GLY A 358 0.59 2.20 -6.11
C GLY A 358 -0.11 3.52 -5.77
N ASP A 359 -0.68 3.63 -4.57
CA ASP A 359 -1.41 4.84 -4.17
C ASP A 359 -0.49 6.04 -3.97
N ARG A 360 0.71 5.83 -3.42
CA ARG A 360 1.77 6.85 -3.41
C ARG A 360 2.02 7.37 -4.82
N THR A 361 2.18 6.46 -5.77
CA THR A 361 2.43 6.82 -7.17
C THR A 361 1.25 7.56 -7.80
N ARG A 362 0.02 7.10 -7.58
CA ARG A 362 -1.21 7.74 -8.09
C ARG A 362 -1.31 9.17 -7.59
N LEU A 363 -1.16 9.38 -6.29
CA LEU A 363 -1.22 10.70 -5.68
C LEU A 363 -0.08 11.61 -6.15
N ALA A 364 1.17 11.14 -6.15
CA ALA A 364 2.33 11.91 -6.60
C ALA A 364 2.19 12.38 -8.05
N LEU A 365 1.76 11.50 -8.96
CA LEU A 365 1.61 11.86 -10.37
C LEU A 365 0.42 12.81 -10.59
N MET A 366 -0.70 12.65 -9.86
CA MET A 366 -1.81 13.62 -9.94
C MET A 366 -1.37 15.00 -9.45
N LEU A 367 -0.65 15.07 -8.33
CA LEU A 367 -0.09 16.31 -7.80
C LEU A 367 0.94 16.92 -8.78
N GLN A 368 1.83 16.13 -9.35
CA GLN A 368 2.80 16.59 -10.35
C GLN A 368 2.09 17.20 -11.57
N GLU A 369 1.05 16.55 -12.09
CA GLU A 369 0.25 17.06 -13.21
C GLU A 369 -0.53 18.34 -12.87
N ARG A 370 -1.02 18.44 -11.61
CA ARG A 370 -1.64 19.63 -11.01
C ARG A 370 -0.71 20.84 -10.98
N TYR A 371 0.60 20.65 -10.84
CA TYR A 371 1.59 21.73 -10.93
C TYR A 371 2.16 21.91 -12.34
N GLY A 372 1.38 21.55 -13.36
CA GLY A 372 1.72 21.76 -14.77
C GLY A 372 2.41 20.57 -15.41
N GLY A 373 2.98 19.66 -14.63
CA GLY A 373 3.58 18.41 -15.08
C GLY A 373 4.93 18.55 -15.81
N HIS A 374 5.49 19.74 -15.86
CA HIS A 374 6.82 19.98 -16.43
C HIS A 374 7.87 19.54 -15.41
N LEU A 375 8.90 18.83 -15.89
CA LEU A 375 9.98 18.32 -15.07
C LEU A 375 11.30 18.63 -15.77
N PRO A 376 12.38 18.91 -15.03
CA PRO A 376 13.70 19.01 -15.63
C PRO A 376 14.13 17.63 -16.17
N PRO A 377 14.99 17.56 -17.21
CA PRO A 377 15.35 16.30 -17.87
C PRO A 377 15.86 15.20 -16.94
N ARG A 378 16.50 15.56 -15.82
CA ARG A 378 16.97 14.59 -14.80
C ARG A 378 15.82 13.83 -14.11
N GLU A 379 14.66 14.47 -13.94
CA GLU A 379 13.50 13.89 -13.23
C GLU A 379 12.59 13.08 -14.15
N GLU A 380 12.83 13.11 -15.46
CA GLU A 380 12.06 12.32 -16.43
C GLU A 380 12.20 10.82 -16.17
N LYS A 381 13.39 10.37 -15.78
CA LYS A 381 13.64 8.98 -15.37
C LYS A 381 12.86 8.62 -14.11
N ALA A 382 12.81 9.53 -13.13
CA ALA A 382 12.04 9.31 -11.91
C ALA A 382 10.54 9.20 -12.21
N ARG A 383 9.98 10.12 -13.02
CA ARG A 383 8.59 10.03 -13.47
C ARG A 383 8.30 8.72 -14.19
N ALA A 384 9.18 8.29 -15.11
CA ALA A 384 9.03 7.02 -15.82
C ALA A 384 9.02 5.82 -14.86
N ALA A 385 9.87 5.84 -13.83
CA ALA A 385 9.91 4.81 -12.79
C ALA A 385 8.62 4.76 -11.95
N PHE A 386 8.06 5.91 -11.57
CA PHE A 386 6.73 5.98 -10.94
C PHE A 386 5.67 5.42 -11.88
N GLN A 387 5.63 5.88 -13.12
CA GLN A 387 4.67 5.41 -14.13
C GLN A 387 4.76 3.90 -14.40
N ALA A 388 5.93 3.28 -14.26
CA ALA A 388 6.10 1.84 -14.44
C ALA A 388 5.37 1.00 -13.37
N LEU A 389 4.93 1.60 -12.26
CA LEU A 389 4.17 0.93 -11.20
C LEU A 389 2.66 0.86 -11.50
N LEU A 390 2.19 1.52 -12.56
CA LEU A 390 0.79 1.70 -12.89
C LEU A 390 0.44 1.18 -14.29
N SER A 391 -0.82 0.80 -14.49
CA SER A 391 -1.35 0.39 -15.78
C SER A 391 -1.40 1.56 -16.78
N VAL A 392 -1.57 1.24 -18.07
CA VAL A 392 -1.76 2.28 -19.11
C VAL A 392 -3.03 3.11 -18.87
N GLN A 393 -4.09 2.48 -18.35
CA GLN A 393 -5.37 3.11 -18.03
C GLN A 393 -5.21 4.11 -16.88
N GLU A 394 -4.59 3.68 -15.78
CA GLU A 394 -4.34 4.52 -14.60
C GLU A 394 -3.53 5.76 -14.97
N ARG A 395 -2.46 5.58 -15.74
CA ARG A 395 -1.58 6.70 -16.16
C ARG A 395 -2.33 7.78 -16.95
N TRP A 396 -3.28 7.40 -17.79
CA TRP A 396 -4.05 8.37 -18.56
C TRP A 396 -5.05 9.11 -17.67
N TRP A 397 -5.77 8.38 -16.80
CA TRP A 397 -6.76 8.94 -15.87
C TRP A 397 -6.12 9.89 -14.86
N ILE A 398 -4.98 9.51 -14.29
CA ILE A 398 -4.16 10.38 -13.42
C ILE A 398 -3.83 11.70 -14.11
N ARG A 399 -3.45 11.64 -15.39
CA ARG A 399 -3.13 12.86 -16.14
C ARG A 399 -4.36 13.71 -16.42
N TYR A 400 -5.51 13.09 -16.72
CA TYR A 400 -6.78 13.79 -16.87
C TYR A 400 -7.17 14.51 -15.57
N ILE A 401 -7.23 13.77 -14.45
CA ILE A 401 -7.60 14.29 -13.12
C ILE A 401 -6.61 15.34 -12.63
N GLY A 402 -5.30 15.11 -12.79
CA GLY A 402 -4.28 16.09 -12.43
C GLY A 402 -4.37 17.38 -13.24
N LYS A 403 -4.68 17.30 -14.55
CA LYS A 403 -4.91 18.49 -15.39
C LYS A 403 -6.22 19.19 -15.06
N LEU A 404 -7.26 18.47 -14.66
CA LEU A 404 -8.47 19.06 -14.11
C LEU A 404 -8.15 19.82 -12.82
N GLY A 405 -7.40 19.21 -11.90
CA GLY A 405 -6.91 19.88 -10.69
C GLY A 405 -6.13 21.16 -11.01
N LEU A 406 -5.31 21.18 -12.07
CA LEU A 406 -4.61 22.39 -12.52
C LEU A 406 -5.59 23.49 -12.93
N VAL A 407 -6.68 23.17 -13.63
CA VAL A 407 -7.72 24.16 -13.99
C VAL A 407 -8.49 24.62 -12.76
N LEU A 408 -8.90 23.69 -11.89
CA LEU A 408 -9.57 24.04 -10.62
C LEU A 408 -8.68 24.92 -9.72
N GLY A 409 -7.37 24.68 -9.69
CA GLY A 409 -6.42 25.53 -8.96
C GLY A 409 -6.23 26.92 -9.55
N ILE A 410 -6.56 27.13 -10.82
CA ILE A 410 -6.62 28.47 -11.44
C ILE A 410 -7.94 29.15 -11.08
N LEU A 411 -9.04 28.41 -11.08
CA LEU A 411 -10.37 28.91 -10.72
C LEU A 411 -10.50 29.24 -9.22
N TYR A 412 -9.83 28.47 -8.36
CA TYR A 412 -9.87 28.61 -6.91
C TYR A 412 -8.43 28.65 -6.33
N PRO A 413 -7.67 29.75 -6.52
CA PRO A 413 -6.24 29.80 -6.14
C PRO A 413 -5.95 29.49 -4.67
N THR A 414 -6.87 29.84 -3.77
CA THR A 414 -6.77 29.60 -2.32
C THR A 414 -7.38 28.27 -1.88
N GLY A 415 -7.97 27.50 -2.80
CA GLY A 415 -8.69 26.27 -2.48
C GLY A 415 -9.95 26.48 -1.64
N ILE A 416 -10.57 27.67 -1.77
CA ILE A 416 -11.85 28.04 -1.13
C ILE A 416 -12.91 28.16 -2.22
N ILE A 417 -14.03 27.47 -2.00
CA ILE A 417 -15.25 27.52 -2.80
C ILE A 417 -16.36 28.05 -1.89
N ASP A 418 -17.10 29.06 -2.35
CA ASP A 418 -18.35 29.47 -1.72
C ASP A 418 -19.41 28.40 -2.01
N SER A 419 -19.94 27.77 -0.96
CA SER A 419 -20.90 26.68 -1.09
C SER A 419 -22.29 27.15 -1.54
N LEU A 420 -22.65 28.41 -1.32
CA LEU A 420 -23.91 28.98 -1.77
C LEU A 420 -23.82 29.43 -3.23
N TRP A 421 -22.63 29.87 -3.65
CA TRP A 421 -22.39 30.44 -4.98
C TRP A 421 -21.09 29.89 -5.60
N PRO A 422 -21.04 28.60 -5.97
CA PRO A 422 -19.86 28.04 -6.63
C PRO A 422 -19.64 28.75 -7.97
N ARG A 423 -18.38 29.05 -8.33
CA ARG A 423 -18.07 29.73 -9.60
C ARG A 423 -18.46 28.91 -10.82
N VAL A 424 -18.38 27.60 -10.69
CA VAL A 424 -18.66 26.63 -11.75
C VAL A 424 -19.36 25.39 -11.20
N LEU A 425 -20.24 24.82 -12.01
CA LEU A 425 -20.70 23.44 -11.91
C LEU A 425 -20.03 22.61 -12.99
N LEU A 426 -19.81 21.32 -12.73
CA LEU A 426 -19.25 20.39 -13.69
C LEU A 426 -20.28 19.33 -14.07
N SER A 427 -20.31 18.97 -15.35
CA SER A 427 -21.01 17.80 -15.81
C SER A 427 -20.18 17.09 -16.86
N VAL A 428 -20.36 15.78 -16.98
CA VAL A 428 -19.54 14.96 -17.86
C VAL A 428 -20.37 13.85 -18.49
N ARG A 429 -20.08 13.54 -19.76
CA ARG A 429 -20.70 12.41 -20.46
C ARG A 429 -19.72 11.66 -21.33
N TRP A 430 -20.04 10.39 -21.56
CA TRP A 430 -19.48 9.64 -22.67
C TRP A 430 -20.02 10.19 -24.00
N ALA A 431 -19.15 10.32 -24.99
CA ALA A 431 -19.49 10.86 -26.31
C ALA A 431 -18.77 10.08 -27.42
N SER A 432 -19.51 9.69 -28.47
CA SER A 432 -19.00 8.99 -29.66
C SER A 432 -18.81 9.92 -30.87
N ASP A 433 -19.29 11.15 -30.75
CA ASP A 433 -19.42 12.17 -31.78
C ASP A 433 -18.37 13.29 -31.65
N LEU A 434 -17.23 13.01 -31.01
CA LEU A 434 -16.20 14.03 -30.81
C LEU A 434 -15.27 14.21 -32.02
N GLY A 435 -14.56 15.35 -32.04
CA GLY A 435 -13.57 15.69 -33.05
C GLY A 435 -14.16 16.33 -34.31
N LYS A 436 -13.29 16.68 -35.28
CA LYS A 436 -13.68 17.46 -36.46
C LYS A 436 -14.72 16.75 -37.35
N HIS A 437 -14.69 15.42 -37.39
CA HIS A 437 -15.59 14.60 -38.21
C HIS A 437 -16.65 13.88 -37.36
N GLN A 438 -16.86 14.32 -36.11
CA GLN A 438 -17.86 13.78 -35.18
C GLN A 438 -17.89 12.24 -35.09
N ASN A 439 -16.70 11.62 -34.99
CA ASN A 439 -16.56 10.16 -35.06
C ASN A 439 -15.45 9.65 -34.13
N LYS A 440 -15.31 10.29 -32.97
CA LYS A 440 -14.30 9.93 -31.98
C LYS A 440 -14.97 9.71 -30.63
N PHE A 441 -14.70 8.55 -30.07
CA PHE A 441 -15.09 8.23 -28.71
C PHE A 441 -14.24 8.95 -27.66
N GLY A 442 -14.87 9.37 -26.57
CA GLY A 442 -14.22 9.84 -25.37
C GLY A 442 -15.13 10.63 -24.43
N ILE A 443 -14.55 11.65 -23.80
CA ILE A 443 -15.18 12.43 -22.73
C ILE A 443 -15.52 13.82 -23.22
N GLU A 444 -16.76 14.23 -23.02
CA GLU A 444 -17.17 15.64 -23.06
C GLU A 444 -17.37 16.13 -21.62
N LEU A 445 -16.55 17.10 -21.20
CA LEU A 445 -16.61 17.75 -19.89
C LEU A 445 -17.13 19.17 -20.08
N THR A 446 -18.19 19.52 -19.37
CA THR A 446 -18.80 20.86 -19.41
C THR A 446 -18.51 21.60 -18.12
N PHE A 447 -18.01 22.83 -18.24
CA PHE A 447 -17.96 23.80 -17.16
C PHE A 447 -19.10 24.79 -17.34
N THR A 448 -20.04 24.84 -16.39
CA THR A 448 -21.13 25.81 -16.40
C THR A 448 -20.82 26.90 -15.40
N ALA A 449 -20.42 28.09 -15.90
CA ALA A 449 -20.19 29.26 -15.06
C ALA A 449 -21.52 29.78 -14.51
N GLN A 450 -21.59 29.97 -13.19
CA GLN A 450 -22.81 30.48 -12.54
C GLN A 450 -22.99 31.98 -12.81
N THR A 451 -24.21 32.41 -13.11
CA THR A 451 -24.57 33.80 -13.42
C THR A 451 -24.41 34.68 -12.19
N THR A 452 -23.24 35.32 -12.11
CA THR A 452 -22.80 36.23 -11.05
C THR A 452 -22.16 37.46 -11.71
N SER A 453 -21.79 38.51 -10.99
CA SER A 453 -21.14 39.70 -11.62
C SER A 453 -19.90 39.35 -12.45
N ASP A 454 -19.19 38.28 -12.09
CA ASP A 454 -17.89 37.93 -12.65
C ASP A 454 -17.94 36.75 -13.65
N HIS A 455 -19.14 36.27 -14.03
CA HIS A 455 -19.32 35.06 -14.83
C HIS A 455 -18.60 35.11 -16.19
N MET A 456 -18.52 36.28 -16.83
CA MET A 456 -17.78 36.47 -18.09
C MET A 456 -16.26 36.31 -17.89
N MET A 457 -15.70 36.86 -16.80
CA MET A 457 -14.28 36.66 -16.46
C MET A 457 -13.97 35.19 -16.15
N ILE A 458 -14.87 34.53 -15.42
CA ILE A 458 -14.75 33.09 -15.13
C ILE A 458 -14.77 32.28 -16.43
N LYS A 459 -15.71 32.58 -17.35
CA LYS A 459 -15.77 31.92 -18.66
C LYS A 459 -14.48 32.10 -19.46
N GLU A 460 -13.96 33.32 -19.56
CA GLU A 460 -12.69 33.60 -20.25
C GLU A 460 -11.50 32.86 -19.63
N LEU A 461 -11.46 32.78 -18.30
CA LEU A 461 -10.42 32.07 -17.57
C LEU A 461 -10.45 30.56 -17.89
N ILE A 462 -11.63 29.96 -17.93
CA ILE A 462 -11.81 28.54 -18.28
C ILE A 462 -11.45 28.33 -19.75
N GLU A 463 -11.91 29.19 -20.65
CA GLU A 463 -11.59 29.16 -22.08
C GLU A 463 -10.08 29.22 -22.33
N GLY A 464 -9.36 30.09 -21.61
CA GLY A 464 -7.90 30.16 -21.63
C GLY A 464 -7.21 28.91 -21.09
N ALA A 465 -7.84 28.19 -20.17
CA ALA A 465 -7.29 27.01 -19.51
C ALA A 465 -7.71 25.67 -20.14
N LYS A 466 -8.83 25.59 -20.89
CA LYS A 466 -9.44 24.33 -21.32
C LYS A 466 -8.53 23.44 -22.15
N LYS A 467 -7.67 24.06 -22.98
CA LYS A 467 -6.65 23.36 -23.78
C LYS A 467 -5.69 22.52 -22.92
N LYS A 468 -5.53 22.82 -21.63
CA LYS A 468 -4.69 22.03 -20.70
C LYS A 468 -5.28 20.63 -20.48
N ILE A 469 -6.62 20.53 -20.37
CA ILE A 469 -7.35 19.26 -20.23
C ILE A 469 -7.47 18.58 -21.60
N GLU A 470 -7.91 19.28 -22.64
CA GLU A 470 -8.11 18.69 -23.99
C GLU A 470 -6.83 18.09 -24.60
N LYS A 471 -5.65 18.61 -24.23
CA LYS A 471 -4.35 18.07 -24.64
C LYS A 471 -4.20 16.60 -24.20
N VAL A 472 -4.79 16.18 -23.09
CA VAL A 472 -4.74 14.79 -22.61
C VAL A 472 -5.34 13.82 -23.63
N GLY A 473 -6.38 14.23 -24.35
CA GLY A 473 -7.06 13.42 -25.36
C GLY A 473 -6.49 13.50 -26.78
N LYS A 474 -5.38 14.20 -27.01
CA LYS A 474 -4.72 14.24 -28.33
C LYS A 474 -3.98 12.92 -28.60
N LYS A 475 -4.08 12.38 -29.82
CA LYS A 475 -3.40 11.13 -30.23
C LYS A 475 -1.92 11.09 -29.82
N LYS A 476 -1.17 12.16 -30.09
CA LYS A 476 0.27 12.23 -29.76
C LYS A 476 0.58 12.15 -28.26
N ASN A 477 -0.40 12.45 -27.40
CA ASN A 477 -0.27 12.42 -25.96
C ASN A 477 -0.85 11.13 -25.36
N ARG A 478 -1.42 10.20 -26.13
CA ARG A 478 -1.90 8.91 -25.58
C ARG A 478 -0.75 8.12 -24.93
N ILE A 479 -1.06 7.27 -23.97
CA ILE A 479 -0.06 6.48 -23.25
C ILE A 479 0.46 5.40 -24.20
N GLY A 480 1.75 5.45 -24.55
CA GLY A 480 2.32 4.64 -25.63
C GLY A 480 2.33 5.33 -27.01
N GLY A 481 2.09 6.64 -27.07
CA GLY A 481 2.20 7.42 -28.31
C GLY A 481 0.95 7.37 -29.17
N ARG A 482 1.06 7.68 -30.48
CA ARG A 482 -0.10 7.91 -31.37
C ARG A 482 -1.09 6.75 -31.48
N LYS A 483 -0.60 5.51 -31.35
CA LYS A 483 -1.38 4.27 -31.37
C LYS A 483 -1.64 3.70 -29.96
N GLY A 484 -1.21 4.43 -28.93
CA GLY A 484 -1.33 4.02 -27.54
C GLY A 484 -2.73 4.21 -26.96
N TRP A 485 -2.86 3.89 -25.68
CA TRP A 485 -4.10 3.94 -24.92
C TRP A 485 -4.54 5.38 -24.61
N GLY A 486 -5.81 5.67 -24.84
CA GLY A 486 -6.45 6.92 -24.46
C GLY A 486 -7.55 7.35 -25.42
N MET A 487 -8.45 8.18 -24.92
CA MET A 487 -9.65 8.62 -25.62
C MET A 487 -9.62 10.11 -25.96
N LYS A 488 -10.59 10.59 -26.75
CA LYS A 488 -10.72 12.03 -27.03
C LYS A 488 -11.23 12.74 -25.78
N VAL A 489 -10.84 14.00 -25.59
CA VAL A 489 -11.39 14.87 -24.55
C VAL A 489 -11.80 16.18 -25.22
N LYS A 490 -13.02 16.62 -24.96
CA LYS A 490 -13.58 17.91 -25.37
C LYS A 490 -14.02 18.64 -24.11
N VAL A 491 -13.69 19.92 -24.01
CA VAL A 491 -14.16 20.77 -22.91
C VAL A 491 -15.10 21.82 -23.46
N VAL A 492 -16.32 21.87 -22.92
CA VAL A 492 -17.36 22.86 -23.23
C VAL A 492 -17.43 23.85 -22.07
N VAL A 493 -17.68 25.12 -22.38
CA VAL A 493 -17.81 26.19 -21.37
C VAL A 493 -19.11 26.93 -21.63
N ASP A 494 -20.05 26.74 -20.71
CA ASP A 494 -21.39 27.30 -20.75
C ASP A 494 -21.58 28.32 -19.63
N ILE A 495 -22.66 29.09 -19.72
CA ILE A 495 -23.14 29.98 -18.65
C ILE A 495 -24.49 29.43 -18.21
N SER A 496 -24.74 29.36 -16.90
CA SER A 496 -26.07 28.99 -16.38
C SER A 496 -27.10 29.98 -16.92
N THR A 497 -28.16 29.49 -17.54
CA THR A 497 -29.29 30.34 -17.95
C THR A 497 -30.07 30.85 -16.75
#